data_AF-A0A2K8SHE7-F1
#
_entry.id   AF-A0A2K8SHE7-F1
#
_cell.length_a   1.000
_cell.length_b   1.000
_cell.length_c   1.000
_cell.angle_alpha   90.00
_cell.angle_beta   90.00
_cell.angle_gamma   90.00
#
_symmetry.space_group_name_H-M   'P 1'
#
loop_
_entity.id
_entity.type
_entity.pdbx_description
1 polymer ?
#
loop_
_entity_poly.entity_id
_entity_poly.type
_entity_poly.pdbx_seq_one_letter_code
_entity_poly.pdbx_strand_id
1 'polypeptide(L)'
;MHRGLRLNALTRAYADLWTSVALTEITQDNWAVENPMLDSFESPWQELDPQKWSWHSPLRSDYSRRQALLEIDVLVALALGLSLDELTTIYRVQFPVMRQYELGDEYDAKGQRLPSTNRKAPGGKEVREALKDWSGTSPLTVSWQINDGLETVTKTFYPPFTKVDREADYAQAYEVLQKRYGGGV
;
A
#
# COMPACT_ATOMS: atom_id res chain seq x y z
N MET A 1 -13.40 5.83 -6.02
CA MET A 1 -14.13 5.90 -4.72
C MET A 1 -13.85 4.68 -3.83
N HIS A 2 -13.88 3.45 -4.37
CA HIS A 2 -13.74 2.21 -3.58
C HIS A 2 -12.41 2.04 -2.83
N ARG A 3 -11.27 2.42 -3.43
CA ARG A 3 -9.95 2.43 -2.76
C ARG A 3 -9.96 3.25 -1.47
N GLY A 4 -10.56 4.43 -1.52
CA GLY A 4 -10.72 5.31 -0.35
C GLY A 4 -11.52 4.64 0.77
N LEU A 5 -12.62 3.96 0.44
CA LEU A 5 -13.41 3.24 1.43
C LEU A 5 -12.59 2.13 2.11
N ARG A 6 -11.92 1.27 1.31
CA ARG A 6 -11.12 0.17 1.86
C ARG A 6 -9.91 0.66 2.67
N LEU A 7 -9.35 1.83 2.36
CA LEU A 7 -8.25 2.43 3.14
C LEU A 7 -8.69 2.86 4.55
N ASN A 8 -9.95 3.30 4.70
CA ASN A 8 -10.47 3.94 5.91
C ASN A 8 -11.31 3.01 6.80
N ALA A 9 -12.05 2.05 6.23
CA ALA A 9 -12.96 1.16 6.96
C ALA A 9 -12.23 0.03 7.72
N LEU A 10 -11.25 0.37 8.56
CA LEU A 10 -10.26 -0.56 9.11
C LEU A 10 -10.78 -1.48 10.22
N THR A 11 -11.84 -1.06 10.91
CA THR A 11 -12.38 -1.74 12.09
C THR A 11 -13.87 -1.97 11.93
N ARG A 12 -14.42 -2.86 12.76
CA ARG A 12 -15.86 -3.18 12.77
C ARG A 12 -16.75 -1.95 12.99
N ALA A 13 -16.23 -0.90 13.64
CA ALA A 13 -16.97 0.35 13.84
C ALA A 13 -17.35 1.05 12.52
N TYR A 14 -16.69 0.71 11.41
CA TYR A 14 -17.01 1.22 10.08
C TYR A 14 -18.02 0.37 9.31
N ALA A 15 -18.62 -0.66 9.92
CA ALA A 15 -19.56 -1.54 9.23
C ALA A 15 -20.75 -0.78 8.65
N ASP A 16 -21.36 0.13 9.43
CA ASP A 16 -22.52 0.90 8.97
C ASP A 16 -22.15 1.84 7.83
N LEU A 17 -20.97 2.49 7.92
CA LEU A 17 -20.44 3.32 6.84
C LEU A 17 -20.19 2.49 5.58
N TRP A 18 -19.58 1.31 5.71
CA TRP A 18 -19.33 0.43 4.59
C TRP A 18 -20.63 0.12 3.86
N THR A 19 -21.66 -0.33 4.59
CA THR A 19 -22.96 -0.68 3.97
C THR A 19 -23.70 0.52 3.38
N SER A 20 -23.40 1.74 3.82
CA SER A 20 -24.06 2.95 3.30
C SER A 20 -23.39 3.53 2.06
N VAL A 21 -22.10 3.25 1.83
CA VAL A 21 -21.34 3.84 0.70
C VAL A 21 -20.67 2.83 -0.23
N ALA A 22 -20.59 1.54 0.13
CA ALA A 22 -20.06 0.52 -0.78
C ALA A 22 -21.05 0.28 -1.92
N LEU A 23 -20.65 0.66 -3.12
CA LEU A 23 -21.42 0.41 -4.34
C LEU A 23 -21.28 -1.04 -4.77
N THR A 24 -22.29 -1.59 -5.46
CA THR A 24 -22.29 -2.99 -5.89
C THR A 24 -21.16 -3.28 -6.88
N GLU A 25 -20.77 -2.25 -7.64
CA GLU A 25 -19.69 -2.25 -8.63
C GLU A 25 -18.30 -2.36 -7.97
N ILE A 26 -18.18 -2.32 -6.65
CA ILE A 26 -16.91 -2.51 -5.96
C ILE A 26 -16.22 -3.83 -6.31
N THR A 27 -17.01 -4.86 -6.63
CA THR A 27 -16.51 -6.19 -7.03
C THR A 27 -15.97 -6.23 -8.46
N GLN A 28 -16.26 -5.21 -9.26
CA GLN A 28 -15.79 -5.07 -10.63
C GLN A 28 -14.49 -4.25 -10.71
N ASP A 29 -14.07 -3.64 -9.61
CA ASP A 29 -12.81 -2.91 -9.53
C ASP A 29 -11.62 -3.90 -9.56
N ASN A 30 -10.45 -3.39 -9.91
CA ASN A 30 -9.22 -4.15 -9.85
C ASN A 30 -8.01 -3.21 -9.77
N TRP A 31 -6.89 -3.72 -9.28
CA TRP A 31 -5.61 -3.01 -9.30
C TRP A 31 -5.19 -2.65 -10.73
N ALA A 32 -4.35 -1.64 -10.85
CA ALA A 32 -3.72 -1.24 -12.12
C ALA A 32 -2.45 -2.05 -12.41
N VAL A 33 -2.03 -2.90 -11.47
CA VAL A 33 -0.84 -3.76 -11.54
C VAL A 33 -1.18 -5.15 -11.01
N GLU A 34 -0.54 -6.16 -11.60
CA GLU A 34 -0.49 -7.51 -11.03
C GLU A 34 0.79 -7.63 -10.19
N ASN A 35 0.63 -7.77 -8.88
CA ASN A 35 1.76 -7.94 -7.96
C ASN A 35 1.41 -8.94 -6.85
N PRO A 36 2.24 -9.94 -6.58
CA PRO A 36 1.97 -10.96 -5.57
C PRO A 36 1.89 -10.43 -4.12
N MET A 37 2.38 -9.22 -3.86
CA MET A 37 2.27 -8.56 -2.55
C MET A 37 0.88 -7.94 -2.30
N LEU A 38 0.03 -7.87 -3.33
CA LEU A 38 -1.33 -7.37 -3.19
C LEU A 38 -2.22 -8.42 -2.56
N ASP A 39 -3.24 -7.94 -1.84
CA ASP A 39 -4.30 -8.77 -1.25
C ASP A 39 -3.78 -9.93 -0.37
N SER A 40 -2.60 -9.74 0.26
CA SER A 40 -1.98 -10.76 1.12
C SER A 40 -2.74 -11.02 2.44
N PHE A 41 -3.49 -10.03 2.94
CA PHE A 41 -4.27 -10.14 4.19
C PHE A 41 -5.73 -9.71 4.02
N GLU A 42 -6.10 -9.20 2.86
CA GLU A 42 -7.40 -8.64 2.54
C GLU A 42 -7.99 -9.37 1.34
N SER A 43 -9.32 -9.33 1.21
CA SER A 43 -9.99 -10.02 0.11
C SER A 43 -9.68 -9.33 -1.23
N PRO A 44 -9.49 -10.08 -2.33
CA PRO A 44 -9.53 -9.54 -3.67
C PRO A 44 -10.82 -8.75 -3.91
N TRP A 45 -10.79 -7.82 -4.86
CA TRP A 45 -11.94 -6.96 -5.17
C TRP A 45 -13.21 -7.76 -5.45
N GLN A 46 -13.10 -8.84 -6.22
CA GLN A 46 -14.23 -9.68 -6.67
C GLN A 46 -14.91 -10.44 -5.52
N GLU A 47 -14.23 -10.59 -4.38
CA GLU A 47 -14.72 -11.31 -3.20
C GLU A 47 -15.31 -10.37 -2.13
N LEU A 48 -15.36 -9.06 -2.41
CA LEU A 48 -15.94 -8.09 -1.48
C LEU A 48 -17.47 -8.20 -1.44
N ASP A 49 -18.04 -8.07 -0.24
CA ASP A 49 -19.48 -7.93 -0.04
C ASP A 49 -19.83 -6.46 0.22
N PRO A 50 -20.48 -5.75 -0.71
CA PRO A 50 -20.87 -4.36 -0.51
C PRO A 50 -21.92 -4.19 0.61
N GLN A 51 -22.70 -5.23 0.91
CA GLN A 51 -23.74 -5.19 1.94
C GLN A 51 -23.23 -5.64 3.32
N LYS A 52 -21.97 -6.06 3.43
CA LYS A 52 -21.41 -6.53 4.69
C LYS A 52 -19.91 -6.27 4.81
N TRP A 53 -19.56 -5.46 5.81
CA TRP A 53 -18.17 -5.33 6.22
C TRP A 53 -17.64 -6.63 6.85
N SER A 54 -16.43 -7.02 6.48
CA SER A 54 -15.68 -8.11 7.10
C SER A 54 -14.26 -7.68 7.48
N TRP A 55 -13.56 -8.51 8.26
CA TRP A 55 -12.17 -8.24 8.63
C TRP A 55 -11.25 -8.09 7.41
N HIS A 56 -11.56 -8.79 6.30
CA HIS A 56 -10.79 -8.80 5.06
C HIS A 56 -11.23 -7.70 4.07
N SER A 57 -12.31 -6.95 4.34
CA SER A 57 -12.79 -5.86 3.49
C SER A 57 -11.78 -4.70 3.34
N PRO A 58 -11.18 -4.15 4.41
CA PRO A 58 -10.21 -3.06 4.28
C PRO A 58 -8.84 -3.50 3.76
N LEU A 59 -8.08 -2.56 3.20
CA LEU A 59 -6.68 -2.77 2.82
C LEU A 59 -5.79 -2.76 4.06
N ARG A 60 -5.07 -3.86 4.28
CA ARG A 60 -4.31 -4.12 5.52
C ARG A 60 -2.81 -4.21 5.28
N SER A 61 -2.39 -4.87 4.20
CA SER A 61 -0.97 -4.93 3.84
C SER A 61 -0.43 -3.53 3.58
N ASP A 62 0.83 -3.28 3.98
CA ASP A 62 1.47 -1.98 3.74
C ASP A 62 1.55 -1.70 2.23
N TYR A 63 1.79 -2.75 1.42
CA TYR A 63 1.88 -2.65 -0.02
C TYR A 63 0.54 -2.31 -0.67
N SER A 64 -0.57 -3.01 -0.36
CA SER A 64 -1.86 -2.67 -0.97
C SER A 64 -2.36 -1.29 -0.56
N ARG A 65 -2.06 -0.86 0.67
CA ARG A 65 -2.35 0.51 1.11
C ARG A 65 -1.54 1.55 0.33
N ARG A 66 -0.24 1.28 0.11
CA ARG A 66 0.61 2.11 -0.76
C ARG A 66 0.06 2.16 -2.19
N GLN A 67 -0.29 1.02 -2.76
CA GLN A 67 -0.81 0.92 -4.13
C GLN A 67 -2.13 1.68 -4.28
N ALA A 68 -3.03 1.58 -3.29
CA ALA A 68 -4.27 2.34 -3.31
C ALA A 68 -4.06 3.85 -3.26
N LEU A 69 -3.13 4.34 -2.43
CA LEU A 69 -2.80 5.77 -2.39
C LEU A 69 -2.26 6.24 -3.75
N LEU A 70 -1.33 5.48 -4.32
CA LEU A 70 -0.75 5.75 -5.64
C LEU A 70 -1.82 5.80 -6.75
N GLU A 71 -2.71 4.81 -6.79
CA GLU A 71 -3.77 4.76 -7.79
C GLU A 71 -4.83 5.84 -7.56
N ILE A 72 -5.07 6.28 -6.32
CA ILE A 72 -5.91 7.45 -6.04
C ILE A 72 -5.29 8.71 -6.65
N ASP A 73 -3.98 8.93 -6.47
CA ASP A 73 -3.28 10.10 -7.03
C ASP A 73 -3.44 10.12 -8.57
N VAL A 74 -3.28 8.97 -9.22
CA VAL A 74 -3.48 8.82 -10.68
C VAL A 74 -4.93 9.05 -11.09
N LEU A 75 -5.91 8.47 -10.40
CA LEU A 75 -7.32 8.66 -10.71
C LEU A 75 -7.73 10.13 -10.59
N VAL A 76 -7.22 10.84 -9.59
CA VAL A 76 -7.46 12.27 -9.41
C VAL A 76 -6.78 13.08 -10.51
N ALA A 77 -5.54 12.74 -10.89
CA ALA A 77 -4.85 13.38 -12.01
C ALA A 77 -5.65 13.25 -13.31
N LEU A 78 -6.11 12.05 -13.64
CA LEU A 78 -6.94 11.80 -14.82
C LEU A 78 -8.26 12.59 -14.77
N ALA A 79 -8.94 12.62 -13.61
CA ALA A 79 -10.19 13.36 -13.44
C ALA A 79 -10.01 14.88 -13.59
N LEU A 80 -8.83 15.41 -13.29
CA LEU A 80 -8.48 16.82 -13.45
C LEU A 80 -7.85 17.14 -14.80
N GLY A 81 -7.66 16.14 -15.67
CA GLY A 81 -7.00 16.31 -16.98
C GLY A 81 -5.50 16.57 -16.90
N LEU A 82 -4.85 16.21 -15.79
CA LEU A 82 -3.40 16.32 -15.62
C LEU A 82 -2.68 15.19 -16.35
N SER A 83 -1.62 15.54 -17.08
CA SER A 83 -0.69 14.59 -17.67
C SER A 83 0.13 13.84 -16.61
N LEU A 84 0.72 12.70 -17.02
CA LEU A 84 1.66 11.96 -16.18
C LEU A 84 2.86 12.82 -15.73
N ASP A 85 3.36 13.70 -16.60
CA ASP A 85 4.48 14.59 -16.30
C ASP A 85 4.09 15.63 -15.24
N GLU A 86 2.88 16.18 -15.30
CA GLU A 86 2.35 17.11 -14.29
C GLU A 86 2.16 16.42 -12.94
N LEU A 87 1.54 15.23 -12.92
CA LEU A 87 1.40 14.41 -11.71
C LEU A 87 2.78 14.11 -11.08
N THR A 88 3.74 13.68 -11.90
CA THR A 88 5.10 13.37 -11.45
C THR A 88 5.81 14.63 -10.93
N THR A 89 5.58 15.78 -11.57
CA THR A 89 6.12 17.07 -11.12
C THR A 89 5.55 17.47 -9.76
N ILE A 90 4.23 17.36 -9.56
CA ILE A 90 3.59 17.59 -8.26
C ILE A 90 4.22 16.68 -7.20
N TYR A 91 4.37 15.39 -7.50
CA TYR A 91 5.00 14.45 -6.57
C TYR A 91 6.42 14.86 -6.16
N ARG A 92 7.26 15.21 -7.14
CA ARG A 92 8.65 15.63 -6.89
C ARG A 92 8.76 16.92 -6.08
N VAL A 93 7.88 17.89 -6.35
CA VAL A 93 7.95 19.24 -5.76
C VAL A 93 7.26 19.32 -4.40
N GLN A 94 6.06 18.74 -4.27
CA GLN A 94 5.24 18.89 -3.07
C GLN A 94 5.59 17.86 -1.97
N PHE A 95 6.14 16.70 -2.36
CA PHE A 95 6.40 15.60 -1.42
C PHE A 95 7.87 15.14 -1.38
N PRO A 96 8.87 16.05 -1.35
CA PRO A 96 10.29 15.67 -1.43
C PRO A 96 10.74 14.77 -0.27
N VAL A 97 10.22 15.01 0.93
CA VAL A 97 10.51 14.19 2.13
C VAL A 97 9.92 12.78 2.00
N MET A 98 8.67 12.68 1.54
CA MET A 98 8.01 11.38 1.35
C MET A 98 8.75 10.58 0.27
N ARG A 99 9.14 11.24 -0.83
CA ARG A 99 9.93 10.63 -1.91
C ARG A 99 11.26 10.07 -1.40
N GLN A 100 11.99 10.84 -0.58
CA GLN A 100 13.23 10.36 0.02
C GLN A 100 13.02 9.10 0.87
N TYR A 101 11.93 9.05 1.64
CA TYR A 101 11.63 7.87 2.44
C TYR A 101 11.26 6.65 1.59
N GLU A 102 10.43 6.84 0.57
CA GLU A 102 9.95 5.74 -0.28
C GLU A 102 11.07 5.11 -1.12
N LEU A 103 12.07 5.90 -1.56
CA LEU A 103 13.27 5.37 -2.23
C LEU A 103 14.07 4.36 -1.37
N GLY A 104 13.91 4.44 -0.04
CA GLY A 104 14.54 3.52 0.91
C GLY A 104 13.59 2.46 1.46
N ASP A 105 12.34 2.40 1.01
CA ASP A 105 11.38 1.40 1.46
C ASP A 105 11.60 0.08 0.72
N GLU A 106 11.57 -1.01 1.49
CA GLU A 106 11.56 -2.37 1.00
C GLU A 106 10.33 -3.09 1.57
N TYR A 107 9.71 -3.92 0.74
CA TYR A 107 8.56 -4.74 1.09
C TYR A 107 8.94 -6.21 1.02
N ASP A 108 8.41 -6.97 1.96
CA ASP A 108 8.52 -8.42 1.95
C ASP A 108 7.52 -9.04 0.96
N ALA A 109 7.66 -10.34 0.70
CA ALA A 109 6.81 -11.08 -0.25
C ALA A 109 5.32 -11.11 0.13
N LYS A 110 4.95 -10.72 1.36
CA LYS A 110 3.58 -10.62 1.86
C LYS A 110 3.09 -9.16 1.92
N GLY A 111 3.81 -8.24 1.29
CA GLY A 111 3.46 -6.83 1.25
C GLY A 111 3.63 -6.10 2.57
N GLN A 112 4.43 -6.61 3.51
CA GLN A 112 4.80 -5.90 4.74
C GLN A 112 6.01 -5.02 4.46
N ARG A 113 5.95 -3.75 4.87
CA ARG A 113 7.10 -2.87 4.75
C ARG A 113 8.12 -3.16 5.86
N LEU A 114 9.38 -3.31 5.48
CA LEU A 114 10.46 -3.42 6.46
C LEU A 114 10.62 -2.09 7.22
N PRO A 115 10.65 -2.14 8.58
CA PRO A 115 11.04 -0.99 9.38
C PRO A 115 12.40 -0.44 8.95
N SER A 116 12.46 0.86 8.70
CA SER A 116 13.70 1.54 8.32
C SER A 116 14.04 2.67 9.28
N THR A 117 15.33 2.79 9.59
CA THR A 117 15.86 3.93 10.36
C THR A 117 15.69 5.28 9.64
N ASN A 118 15.57 5.31 8.31
CA ASN A 118 15.36 6.54 7.53
C ASN A 118 14.02 7.19 7.91
N ARG A 119 12.98 6.36 8.08
CA ARG A 119 11.66 6.78 8.59
C ARG A 119 11.59 6.86 10.12
N LYS A 120 12.69 6.59 10.82
CA LYS A 120 12.73 6.40 12.29
C LYS A 120 11.65 5.42 12.77
N ALA A 121 11.37 4.38 11.98
CA ALA A 121 10.35 3.40 12.31
C ALA A 121 10.81 2.51 13.50
N PRO A 122 9.93 2.18 14.46
CA PRO A 122 10.22 1.19 15.49
C PRO A 122 10.66 -0.14 14.86
N GLY A 123 11.72 -0.75 15.39
CA GLY A 123 12.34 -1.95 14.82
C GLY A 123 13.35 -1.69 13.71
N GLY A 124 13.52 -0.45 13.24
CA GLY A 124 14.39 -0.16 12.10
C GLY A 124 15.89 -0.39 12.38
N LYS A 125 16.34 -0.24 13.62
CA LYS A 125 17.74 -0.52 13.99
C LYS A 125 17.98 -2.03 14.05
N GLU A 126 17.03 -2.75 14.60
CA GLU A 126 17.05 -4.19 14.81
C GLU A 126 16.98 -4.91 13.46
N VAL A 127 16.12 -4.45 12.54
CA VAL A 127 16.06 -4.95 11.16
C VAL A 127 17.39 -4.68 10.44
N ARG A 128 17.93 -3.47 10.53
CA ARG A 128 19.23 -3.13 9.92
C ARG A 128 20.36 -4.03 10.44
N GLU A 129 20.39 -4.29 11.75
CA GLU A 129 21.42 -5.15 12.34
C GLU A 129 21.25 -6.59 11.87
N ALA A 130 20.02 -7.11 11.91
CA ALA A 130 19.72 -8.47 11.49
C ALA A 130 20.04 -8.71 10.00
N LEU A 131 19.90 -7.69 9.14
CA LEU A 131 20.22 -7.78 7.72
C LEU A 131 21.72 -7.95 7.42
N LYS A 132 22.64 -7.61 8.34
CA LYS A 132 24.10 -7.70 8.08
C LYS A 132 24.57 -9.14 7.88
N ASP A 133 24.04 -10.07 8.66
CA ASP A 133 24.42 -11.48 8.68
C ASP A 133 23.34 -12.38 8.05
N TRP A 134 22.31 -11.79 7.44
CA TRP A 134 21.18 -12.52 6.89
C TRP A 134 21.48 -13.13 5.51
N SER A 135 21.00 -14.35 5.28
CA SER A 135 21.28 -15.13 4.07
C SER A 135 20.59 -14.63 2.79
N GLY A 136 19.62 -13.72 2.90
CA GLY A 136 18.79 -13.26 1.78
C GLY A 136 17.64 -14.19 1.39
N THR A 137 17.61 -15.40 1.94
CA THR A 137 16.73 -16.50 1.46
C THR A 137 15.80 -17.08 2.52
N SER A 138 16.12 -16.90 3.80
CA SER A 138 15.30 -17.39 4.92
C SER A 138 14.41 -16.27 5.48
N PRO A 139 13.24 -16.56 6.08
CA PRO A 139 12.47 -15.53 6.77
C PRO A 139 13.29 -14.82 7.86
N LEU A 140 13.24 -13.49 7.91
CA LEU A 140 13.94 -12.66 8.89
C LEU A 140 13.02 -12.37 10.08
N THR A 141 13.33 -12.89 11.26
CA THR A 141 12.56 -12.61 12.49
C THR A 141 13.33 -11.66 13.38
N VAL A 142 12.69 -10.56 13.77
CA VAL A 142 13.30 -9.47 14.55
C VAL A 142 12.35 -9.10 15.69
N SER A 143 12.92 -8.80 16.85
CA SER A 143 12.17 -8.29 18.00
C SER A 143 12.72 -6.94 18.47
N TRP A 144 11.84 -6.05 18.90
CA TRP A 144 12.21 -4.77 19.49
C TRP A 144 11.22 -4.37 20.58
N GLN A 145 11.65 -3.44 21.44
CA GLN A 145 10.81 -2.93 22.52
C GLN A 145 9.89 -1.81 22.01
N ILE A 146 8.67 -1.78 22.53
CA ILE A 146 7.67 -0.72 22.38
C ILE A 146 7.19 -0.27 23.77
N ASN A 147 6.33 0.75 23.82
CA ASN A 147 5.75 1.27 25.08
C ASN A 147 6.83 1.54 26.15
N ASP A 148 7.87 2.28 25.79
CA ASP A 148 9.01 2.63 26.65
C ASP A 148 9.70 1.44 27.34
N GLY A 149 9.72 0.27 26.67
CA GLY A 149 10.37 -0.93 27.19
C GLY A 149 9.45 -1.87 27.97
N LEU A 150 8.16 -1.55 28.07
CA LEU A 150 7.19 -2.38 28.80
C LEU A 150 6.71 -3.58 27.99
N GLU A 151 6.82 -3.52 26.66
CA GLU A 151 6.33 -4.56 25.76
C GLU A 151 7.34 -4.85 24.65
N THR A 152 7.42 -6.12 24.24
CA THR A 152 8.25 -6.56 23.11
C THR A 152 7.36 -6.97 21.95
N VAL A 153 7.65 -6.45 20.75
CA VAL A 153 7.04 -6.90 19.51
C VAL A 153 8.03 -7.77 18.76
N THR A 154 7.58 -8.93 18.30
CA THR A 154 8.32 -9.81 17.39
C THR A 154 7.61 -9.82 16.04
N LYS A 155 8.35 -9.58 14.95
CA LYS A 155 7.84 -9.70 13.58
C LYS A 155 8.74 -10.59 12.73
N THR A 156 8.13 -11.27 11.76
CA THR A 156 8.80 -12.09 10.76
C THR A 156 8.50 -11.55 9.37
N PHE A 157 9.55 -11.28 8.59
CA PHE A 157 9.50 -10.80 7.21
C PHE A 157 9.94 -11.91 6.25
N TYR A 158 9.28 -12.02 5.10
CA TYR A 158 9.45 -13.13 4.16
C TYR A 158 10.14 -12.64 2.86
N PRO A 159 11.31 -13.19 2.47
CA PRO A 159 11.97 -12.82 1.23
C PRO A 159 11.16 -13.21 -0.02
N PRO A 160 11.42 -12.61 -1.19
CA PRO A 160 12.42 -11.55 -1.41
C PRO A 160 11.99 -10.21 -0.81
N PHE A 161 12.96 -9.38 -0.46
CA PHE A 161 12.71 -7.97 -0.11
C PHE A 161 12.85 -7.13 -1.38
N THR A 162 11.83 -6.35 -1.69
CA THR A 162 11.70 -5.66 -2.98
C THR A 162 11.53 -4.16 -2.75
N LYS A 163 12.34 -3.37 -3.46
CA LYS A 163 12.21 -1.91 -3.50
C LYS A 163 11.05 -1.49 -4.38
N VAL A 164 10.58 -0.27 -4.15
CA VAL A 164 9.50 0.33 -4.91
C VAL A 164 9.97 1.61 -5.63
N ASP A 165 9.34 1.90 -6.76
CA ASP A 165 9.58 3.13 -7.52
C ASP A 165 8.23 3.77 -7.86
N ARG A 166 7.85 4.78 -7.07
CA ARG A 166 6.57 5.47 -7.26
C ARG A 166 6.42 6.11 -8.64
N GLU A 167 7.49 6.57 -9.26
CA GLU A 167 7.40 7.24 -10.56
C GLU A 167 7.14 6.21 -11.67
N ALA A 168 7.80 5.05 -11.60
CA ALA A 168 7.50 3.92 -12.48
C ALA A 168 6.10 3.35 -12.24
N ASP A 169 5.69 3.22 -10.98
CA ASP A 169 4.37 2.74 -10.61
C ASP A 169 3.27 3.73 -11.06
N TYR A 170 3.51 5.04 -10.98
CA TYR A 170 2.62 6.05 -11.56
C TYR A 170 2.47 5.87 -13.07
N ALA A 171 3.58 5.68 -13.80
CA ALA A 171 3.52 5.49 -15.24
C ALA A 171 2.65 4.27 -15.62
N GLN A 172 2.86 3.14 -14.94
CA GLN A 172 2.07 1.93 -15.15
C GLN A 172 0.58 2.14 -14.80
N ALA A 173 0.31 2.68 -13.62
CA ALA A 173 -1.06 2.92 -13.17
C ALA A 173 -1.78 3.92 -14.08
N TYR A 174 -1.10 4.97 -14.52
CA TYR A 174 -1.65 5.99 -15.42
C TYR A 174 -2.05 5.38 -16.76
N GLU A 175 -1.18 4.57 -17.38
CA GLU A 175 -1.51 3.89 -18.64
C GLU A 175 -2.75 3.01 -18.52
N VAL A 176 -2.80 2.15 -17.50
CA VAL A 176 -3.90 1.19 -17.30
C VAL A 176 -5.21 1.90 -16.98
N LEU A 177 -5.17 2.89 -16.07
CA LEU A 177 -6.37 3.61 -15.63
C LEU A 177 -6.86 4.60 -16.69
N GLN A 178 -5.97 5.19 -17.49
CA GLN A 178 -6.36 5.99 -18.65
C GLN A 178 -7.08 5.15 -19.70
N LYS A 179 -6.60 3.93 -20.00
CA LYS A 179 -7.34 3.02 -20.90
C LYS A 179 -8.70 2.61 -20.34
N ARG A 180 -8.79 2.44 -19.01
CA ARG A 180 -10.01 2.02 -18.32
C ARG A 180 -11.06 3.14 -18.23
N TYR A 181 -10.65 4.38 -18.03
CA TYR A 181 -11.56 5.50 -17.68
C TYR A 181 -11.41 6.75 -18.55
N GLY A 182 -10.34 6.89 -19.32
CA GLY A 182 -10.01 8.09 -20.12
C GLY A 182 -10.83 8.27 -21.40
N GLY A 183 -11.77 7.37 -21.70
CA GLY A 183 -12.71 7.49 -22.83
C GLY A 183 -13.94 8.36 -22.55
N GLY A 184 -14.00 9.04 -21.39
CA GLY A 184 -15.12 9.86 -20.97
C GLY A 184 -14.79 11.35 -20.88
N VAL A 185 -14.49 11.99 -22.02
CA VAL A 185 -14.68 13.44 -22.25
C VAL A 185 -15.20 13.63 -23.67
#